data_AF-A0A0T1W6P7-F1
#
_entry.id   AF-A0A0T1W6P7-F1
#
_cell.length_a   1.000
_cell.length_b   1.000
_cell.length_c   1.000
_cell.angle_alpha   90.00
_cell.angle_beta   90.00
_cell.angle_gamma   90.00
#
_symmetry.space_group_name_H-M   'P 1'
#
loop_
_entity.id
_entity.type
_entity.pdbx_description
1 polymer ?
#
loop_
_entity_poly.entity_id
_entity_poly.type
_entity_poly.pdbx_seq_one_letter_code
_entity_poly.pdbx_strand_id
1 'polypeptide(L)'
;MAGGSTALSEAVVVFLKKFPGDNGAEFASRYRTAVDATRDAVRRILDEALNLQLDWSVLDLNGAGDLVESTMHERHPELSREALTAVGNYYTYVQK
;
A
#
# COMPACT_ATOMS: atom_id res chain seq x y z
N MET A 1 3.09 -22.71 -6.59
CA MET A 1 3.77 -21.61 -5.89
C MET A 1 2.83 -20.40 -5.93
N ALA A 2 1.87 -20.31 -5.01
CA ALA A 2 0.77 -19.31 -5.05
C ALA A 2 0.64 -18.56 -3.71
N GLY A 3 1.76 -18.33 -3.01
CA GLY A 3 1.80 -17.73 -1.67
C GLY A 3 2.41 -16.34 -1.59
N GLY A 4 3.00 -15.82 -2.68
CA GLY A 4 3.67 -14.51 -2.67
C GLY A 4 2.68 -13.34 -2.70
N SER A 5 1.68 -13.44 -3.56
CA SER A 5 0.71 -12.37 -3.82
C SER A 5 -0.22 -12.07 -2.64
N THR A 6 -0.80 -13.11 -2.02
CA THR A 6 -1.65 -12.93 -0.83
C THR A 6 -0.85 -12.42 0.36
N ALA A 7 0.41 -12.85 0.49
CA ALA A 7 1.29 -12.37 1.54
C ALA A 7 1.62 -10.88 1.36
N LEU A 8 1.73 -10.38 0.13
CA LEU A 8 1.96 -8.96 -0.14
C LEU A 8 0.73 -8.11 0.21
N SER A 9 -0.46 -8.55 -0.16
CA SER A 9 -1.73 -7.93 0.20
C SER A 9 -1.90 -7.83 1.72
N GLU A 10 -1.70 -8.94 2.44
CA GLU A 10 -1.74 -8.96 3.90
C GLU A 10 -0.64 -8.09 4.50
N ALA A 11 0.55 -8.06 3.91
CA ALA A 11 1.64 -7.22 4.37
C ALA A 11 1.28 -5.74 4.27
N VAL A 12 0.74 -5.27 3.14
CA VAL A 12 0.30 -3.88 2.97
C VAL A 12 -0.74 -3.52 4.03
N VAL A 13 -1.76 -4.37 4.22
CA VAL A 13 -2.80 -4.14 5.23
C VAL A 13 -2.20 -4.07 6.63
N VAL A 14 -1.38 -5.03 7.05
CA VAL A 14 -0.75 -5.04 8.40
C VAL A 14 0.19 -3.85 8.57
N PHE A 15 0.95 -3.49 7.54
CA PHE A 15 1.88 -2.37 7.57
C PHE A 15 1.15 -1.04 7.76
N LEU A 16 0.01 -0.84 7.08
CA LEU A 16 -0.76 0.39 7.13
C LEU A 16 -1.86 0.41 8.21
N LYS A 17 -2.20 -0.73 8.81
CA LYS A 17 -3.31 -0.90 9.79
C LYS A 17 -3.27 0.05 10.98
N LYS A 18 -2.09 0.49 11.44
CA LYS A 18 -1.96 1.47 12.53
C LYS A 18 -1.40 2.81 12.09
N PHE A 19 -1.13 3.02 10.81
CA PHE A 19 -0.48 4.26 10.36
C PHE A 19 -1.30 5.49 10.80
N PRO A 20 -0.68 6.52 11.40
CA PRO A 20 0.76 6.80 11.57
C PRO A 20 1.48 6.13 12.76
N GLY A 21 0.84 5.24 13.51
CA GLY A 21 1.44 4.43 14.59
C GLY A 21 2.33 3.27 14.12
N ASP A 22 3.22 2.79 15.00
CA ASP A 22 4.18 1.72 14.69
C ASP A 22 3.52 0.32 14.76
N ASN A 23 3.58 -0.40 13.63
CA ASN A 23 3.23 -1.82 13.51
C ASN A 23 4.45 -2.71 13.26
N GLY A 24 5.66 -2.18 13.44
CA GLY A 24 6.90 -2.89 13.16
C GLY A 24 7.01 -4.20 13.96
N ALA A 25 6.52 -4.21 15.20
CA ALA A 25 6.53 -5.40 16.05
C ALA A 25 5.57 -6.53 15.57
N GLU A 26 4.34 -6.19 15.17
CA GLU A 26 3.36 -7.18 14.64
C GLU A 26 3.83 -7.70 13.27
N PHE A 27 4.38 -6.80 12.44
CA PHE A 27 4.93 -7.13 11.14
C PHE A 27 6.18 -8.02 11.25
N ALA A 28 7.12 -7.68 12.14
CA ALA A 28 8.32 -8.48 12.40
C ALA A 28 7.98 -9.85 13.02
N SER A 29 6.95 -9.93 13.87
CA SER A 29 6.49 -11.21 14.43
C SER A 29 5.89 -12.13 13.36
N ARG A 30 5.17 -11.56 12.38
CA ARG A 30 4.48 -12.31 11.31
C ARG A 30 5.45 -12.77 10.22
N TYR A 31 6.39 -11.92 9.80
CA TYR A 31 7.32 -12.22 8.71
C TYR A 31 8.71 -12.69 9.17
N ARG A 32 9.08 -12.50 10.44
CA ARG A 32 10.36 -12.88 11.07
C ARG A 32 11.57 -12.64 10.16
N THR A 33 12.08 -13.68 9.51
CA THR A 33 13.26 -13.62 8.62
C THR A 33 13.00 -12.97 7.27
N ALA A 34 11.75 -12.92 6.80
CA ALA A 34 11.37 -12.23 5.58
C ALA A 34 10.91 -10.77 5.83
N VAL A 35 11.03 -10.26 7.07
CA VAL A 35 10.50 -8.95 7.45
C VAL A 35 11.04 -7.82 6.58
N ASP A 36 12.36 -7.76 6.36
CA ASP A 36 12.97 -6.73 5.54
C ASP A 36 12.59 -6.85 4.07
N ALA A 37 12.60 -8.06 3.51
CA ALA A 37 12.22 -8.30 2.12
C ALA A 37 10.75 -7.94 1.85
N THR A 38 9.84 -8.36 2.73
CA THR A 38 8.41 -8.03 2.61
C THR A 38 8.16 -6.55 2.85
N ARG A 39 8.84 -5.94 3.82
CA ARG A 39 8.74 -4.50 4.09
C ARG A 39 9.21 -3.68 2.88
N ASP A 40 10.32 -4.08 2.28
CA ASP A 40 10.88 -3.44 1.09
C ASP A 40 9.93 -3.59 -0.11
N ALA A 41 9.29 -4.76 -0.28
CA ALA A 41 8.25 -4.97 -1.29
C ALA A 41 7.02 -4.08 -1.07
N VAL A 42 6.50 -3.99 0.16
CA VAL A 42 5.40 -3.08 0.50
C VAL A 42 5.80 -1.64 0.23
N ARG A 43 7.01 -1.24 0.63
CA ARG A 43 7.49 0.12 0.44
C ARG A 43 7.65 0.47 -1.05
N ARG A 44 8.06 -0.47 -1.90
CA ARG A 44 8.07 -0.27 -3.36
C ARG A 44 6.67 0.02 -3.91
N ILE A 45 5.63 -0.69 -3.45
CA ILE A 45 4.25 -0.42 -3.88
C ILE A 45 3.80 0.98 -3.43
N LEU A 46 4.09 1.33 -2.18
CA LEU A 46 3.74 2.66 -1.66
C LEU A 46 4.50 3.77 -2.38
N ASP A 47 5.78 3.56 -2.68
CA ASP A 47 6.60 4.49 -3.44
C ASP A 47 6.09 4.62 -4.89
N GLU A 48 5.67 3.53 -5.52
CA GLU A 48 5.04 3.55 -6.84
C GLU A 48 3.74 4.35 -6.83
N ALA A 49 2.89 4.16 -5.82
CA ALA A 49 1.67 4.93 -5.62
C ALA A 49 1.96 6.43 -5.40
N LEU A 50 2.97 6.77 -4.60
CA LEU A 50 3.38 8.16 -4.36
C LEU A 50 3.99 8.83 -5.60
N ASN A 51 4.66 8.06 -6.46
CA ASN A 51 5.22 8.55 -7.72
C ASN A 51 4.18 8.67 -8.85
N LEU A 52 2.91 8.33 -8.61
CA LEU A 52 1.87 8.58 -9.62
C LEU A 52 1.73 10.08 -9.87
N GLN A 53 1.92 10.47 -11.13
CA GLN A 53 1.65 11.82 -11.58
C GLN A 53 0.13 12.02 -11.66
N LEU A 54 -0.42 12.61 -10.61
CA LEU A 54 -1.83 13.01 -10.56
C LEU A 54 -1.96 14.47 -11.02
N ASP A 55 -2.96 14.73 -11.86
CA ASP A 55 -3.33 16.08 -12.26
C ASP A 55 -4.18 16.74 -11.16
N TRP A 56 -3.49 17.39 -10.20
CA TRP A 56 -4.13 18.15 -9.12
C TRP A 56 -4.93 19.37 -9.57
N SER A 57 -4.80 19.77 -10.85
CA SER A 57 -5.63 20.83 -11.42
C SER A 57 -7.07 20.38 -11.68
N VAL A 58 -7.33 19.06 -11.70
CA VAL A 58 -8.67 18.50 -11.94
C VAL A 58 -9.12 17.52 -10.86
N LEU A 59 -8.21 17.03 -10.01
CA LEU A 59 -8.49 16.07 -8.95
C LEU A 59 -8.48 16.73 -7.57
N ASP A 60 -9.51 16.46 -6.77
CA ASP A 60 -9.49 16.68 -5.33
C ASP A 60 -8.80 15.51 -4.61
N LEU A 61 -8.53 15.66 -3.31
CA LEU A 61 -7.83 14.65 -2.51
C LEU A 61 -8.51 13.27 -2.55
N ASN A 62 -9.85 13.21 -2.58
CA ASN A 62 -10.54 11.93 -2.66
C ASN A 62 -10.43 11.33 -4.07
N GLY A 63 -10.60 12.16 -5.11
CA GLY A 63 -10.40 11.74 -6.50
C GLY A 63 -8.97 11.23 -6.77
N ALA A 64 -7.98 11.85 -6.13
CA ALA A 64 -6.60 11.38 -6.15
C ALA A 64 -6.45 9.98 -5.50
N GLY A 65 -7.09 9.75 -4.35
CA GLY A 65 -7.14 8.45 -3.69
C GLY A 65 -7.76 7.36 -4.58
N ASP A 66 -8.95 7.62 -5.14
CA ASP A 66 -9.65 6.69 -6.03
C ASP A 66 -8.83 6.36 -7.30
N LEU A 67 -8.14 7.36 -7.89
CA LEU A 67 -7.30 7.13 -9.05
C LEU A 67 -6.08 6.26 -8.71
N VAL A 68 -5.46 6.51 -7.55
CA VAL A 68 -4.35 5.69 -7.03
C VAL A 68 -4.82 4.25 -6.79
N GLU A 69 -5.96 4.05 -6.14
CA GLU A 69 -6.54 2.71 -5.93
C GLU A 69 -6.77 1.97 -7.25
N SER A 70 -7.38 2.64 -8.23
CA SER A 70 -7.65 2.06 -9.55
C SER A 70 -6.36 1.72 -10.30
N THR A 71 -5.41 2.66 -10.35
CA THR A 71 -4.12 2.47 -11.04
C THR A 71 -3.31 1.36 -10.39
N MET A 72 -3.28 1.31 -9.06
CA MET A 72 -2.60 0.24 -8.32
C MET A 72 -3.28 -1.12 -8.51
N HIS A 73 -4.61 -1.15 -8.67
CA HIS A 73 -5.32 -2.38 -8.98
C HIS A 73 -4.98 -2.92 -10.38
N GLU A 74 -4.85 -2.02 -11.37
CA GLU A 74 -4.46 -2.40 -12.74
C GLU A 74 -3.02 -2.91 -12.80
N ARG A 75 -2.10 -2.29 -12.05
CA ARG A 75 -0.68 -2.67 -12.00
C ARG A 75 -0.41 -3.90 -11.14
N HIS A 76 -1.14 -4.03 -10.03
CA HIS A 76 -1.03 -5.11 -9.06
C HIS A 76 -2.40 -5.76 -8.85
N PRO A 77 -2.93 -6.49 -9.85
CA PRO A 77 -4.24 -7.17 -9.74
C PRO A 77 -4.24 -8.26 -8.66
N GLU A 78 -3.06 -8.60 -8.16
CA GLU A 78 -2.82 -9.54 -7.08
C GLU A 78 -3.07 -8.95 -5.68
N LEU A 79 -3.14 -7.62 -5.57
CA LEU A 79 -3.49 -6.94 -4.32
C LEU A 79 -4.98 -7.07 -4.02
N SER A 80 -5.29 -7.35 -2.76
CA SER A 80 -6.67 -7.35 -2.31
C SER A 80 -7.23 -5.93 -2.30
N ARG A 81 -8.55 -5.81 -2.42
CA ARG A 81 -9.25 -4.53 -2.34
C ARG A 81 -8.93 -3.77 -1.05
N GLU A 82 -8.85 -4.48 0.08
CA GLU A 82 -8.44 -3.88 1.37
C GLU A 82 -7.02 -3.30 1.33
N ALA A 83 -6.07 -3.98 0.68
CA ALA A 83 -4.71 -3.48 0.53
C ALA A 83 -4.68 -2.21 -0.33
N LEU A 84 -5.42 -2.21 -1.44
CA LEU A 84 -5.53 -1.06 -2.35
C LEU A 84 -6.14 0.16 -1.64
N THR A 85 -7.25 -0.04 -0.92
CA THR A 85 -7.86 1.02 -0.12
C THR A 85 -6.93 1.55 0.97
N ALA A 86 -6.09 0.70 1.58
CA ALA A 86 -5.05 1.17 2.50
C ALA A 86 -4.01 2.06 1.79
N VAL A 87 -3.58 1.71 0.57
CA VAL A 87 -2.65 2.50 -0.24
C VAL A 87 -3.23 3.87 -0.62
N GLY A 88 -4.49 3.92 -1.07
CA GLY A 88 -5.18 5.17 -1.39
C GLY A 88 -5.30 6.10 -0.17
N ASN A 89 -5.67 5.54 0.99
CA ASN A 89 -5.70 6.28 2.26
C ASN A 89 -4.32 6.77 2.69
N TYR A 90 -3.28 5.96 2.49
CA TYR A 90 -1.90 6.38 2.78
C TYR A 90 -1.46 7.54 1.88
N TYR A 91 -1.74 7.47 0.58
CA TYR A 91 -1.43 8.54 -0.38
C TYR A 91 -2.08 9.86 0.02
N THR A 92 -3.40 9.84 0.26
CA THR A 92 -4.16 11.03 0.65
C THR A 92 -3.72 11.60 2.01
N TYR A 93 -3.30 10.74 2.95
CA TYR A 93 -2.72 11.19 4.22
C TYR A 93 -1.37 11.91 4.03
N VAL A 94 -0.48 11.40 3.17
CA VAL A 94 0.84 12.01 2.92
C VAL A 94 0.71 13.35 2.19
N GLN A 95 -0.31 13.52 1.36
CA GLN A 95 -0.55 14.75 0.59
C GLN A 95 -1.35 15.81 1.35
N LYS A 96 -1.83 15.50 2.56
CA LYS A 96 -2.60 16.40 3.43
C LYS A 96 -1.71 17.14 4.41
#